data_AF-A0A960Q3W4-F1
#
_entry.id   AF-A0A960Q3W4-F1
#
_cell.length_a   1.000
_cell.length_b   1.000
_cell.length_c   1.000
_cell.angle_alpha   90.00
_cell.angle_beta   90.00
_cell.angle_gamma   90.00
#
_symmetry.space_group_name_H-M   'P 1'
#
loop_
_entity.id
_entity.type
_entity.pdbx_description
1 polymer ?
#
loop_
_entity_poly.entity_id
_entity_poly.type
_entity_poly.pdbx_seq_one_letter_code
_entity_poly.pdbx_strand_id
1 'polypeptide(L)'
;NQKLEETRILSVSADRMEIQQISPAQRPMQPIKPKVLFNTVASLLLGLVLAFSLPFYLQVMDSRVHTDMDVFKSTGLHTLSVVRLYK
;
A
#
# COMPACT_ATOMS: atom_id res chain seq x y z
N ASN A 1 -17.47 -21.47 58.05
CA ASN A 1 -16.14 -22.09 58.21
C ASN A 1 -15.63 -22.85 56.98
N GLN A 2 -16.47 -23.32 56.04
CA GLN A 2 -16.00 -24.09 54.86
C GLN A 2 -15.43 -23.22 53.71
N LYS A 3 -16.01 -22.03 53.47
CA LYS A 3 -15.62 -21.12 52.38
C LYS A 3 -14.20 -20.53 52.53
N LEU A 4 -13.68 -20.49 53.76
CA LEU A 4 -12.33 -20.00 54.06
C LEU A 4 -11.26 -21.05 53.70
N GLU A 5 -11.59 -22.33 53.80
CA GLU A 5 -10.68 -23.43 53.43
C GLU A 5 -10.60 -23.61 51.91
N GLU A 6 -11.71 -23.43 51.18
CA GLU A 6 -11.70 -23.45 49.70
C GLU A 6 -10.85 -22.30 49.13
N THR A 7 -10.91 -21.11 49.74
CA THR A 7 -10.09 -19.97 49.35
C THR A 7 -8.60 -20.23 49.59
N ARG A 8 -8.25 -20.95 50.67
CA ARG A 8 -6.87 -21.34 50.99
C ARG A 8 -6.32 -22.36 49.98
N ILE A 9 -7.13 -23.33 49.53
CA ILE A 9 -6.67 -24.32 48.56
C ILE A 9 -6.48 -23.70 47.17
N LEU A 10 -7.34 -22.77 46.77
CA LEU A 10 -7.23 -22.06 45.50
C LEU A 10 -6.01 -21.11 45.46
N SER A 11 -5.70 -20.41 46.56
CA SER A 11 -4.52 -19.53 46.62
C SER A 11 -3.21 -20.31 46.63
N VAL A 12 -3.16 -21.45 47.34
CA VAL A 12 -1.97 -22.33 47.36
C VAL A 12 -1.76 -23.05 46.02
N SER A 13 -2.84 -23.37 45.30
CA SER A 13 -2.74 -23.99 43.97
C SER A 13 -2.26 -23.00 42.89
N ALA A 14 -2.61 -21.72 43.01
CA ALA A 14 -2.12 -20.66 42.13
C ALA A 14 -0.62 -20.36 42.35
N ASP A 15 -0.14 -20.47 43.58
CA ASP A 15 1.27 -20.27 43.95
C ASP A 15 2.18 -21.43 43.50
N ARG A 16 1.62 -22.64 43.36
CA ARG A 16 2.35 -23.85 42.90
C ARG A 16 2.29 -24.12 41.41
N MET A 17 1.78 -23.18 40.61
CA MET A 17 2.06 -23.20 39.17
C MET A 17 3.52 -22.77 38.96
N GLU A 18 4.42 -23.72 39.20
CA GLU A 18 5.81 -23.62 38.80
C GLU A 18 5.84 -23.68 37.28
N ILE A 19 5.72 -22.50 36.66
CA ILE A 19 5.91 -22.31 35.23
C ILE A 19 7.40 -22.56 34.99
N GLN A 20 7.76 -23.83 34.79
CA GLN A 20 9.10 -24.23 34.42
C GLN A 20 9.38 -23.56 33.07
N GLN A 21 10.12 -22.46 33.09
CA GLN A 21 10.40 -21.66 31.91
C GLN A 21 11.46 -22.38 31.07
N ILE A 22 11.04 -23.37 30.28
CA ILE A 22 11.92 -24.25 29.49
C ILE A 22 12.66 -23.45 28.40
N SER A 23 12.14 -22.28 28.00
CA SER A 23 12.82 -21.37 27.08
C SER A 23 12.45 -19.90 27.35
N PRO A 24 13.41 -19.02 27.68
CA PRO A 24 13.15 -17.60 27.84
C PRO A 24 12.73 -16.97 26.49
N ALA A 25 11.86 -15.97 26.55
CA ALA A 25 11.43 -15.23 25.35
C ALA A 25 12.64 -14.51 24.73
N GLN A 26 13.06 -14.94 23.54
CA GLN A 26 14.12 -14.28 22.80
C GLN A 26 13.60 -12.97 22.22
N ARG A 27 14.23 -11.86 22.58
CA ARG A 27 13.95 -10.59 21.93
C ARG A 27 14.46 -10.67 20.50
N PRO A 28 13.66 -10.27 19.50
CA PRO A 28 14.13 -10.25 18.13
C PRO A 28 15.26 -9.22 18.00
N MET A 29 16.39 -9.66 17.46
CA MET A 29 17.56 -8.78 17.25
C MET A 29 17.32 -7.74 16.15
N GLN A 30 16.33 -7.97 15.29
CA GLN A 30 15.97 -7.10 14.19
C GLN A 30 14.46 -6.85 14.19
N PRO A 31 14.03 -5.63 13.83
CA PRO A 31 12.62 -5.30 13.73
C PRO A 31 11.94 -6.15 12.64
N ILE A 32 10.83 -6.78 13.00
CA ILE A 32 10.06 -7.65 12.11
C ILE A 32 9.39 -6.84 10.97
N LYS A 33 9.03 -5.58 11.26
CA LYS A 33 8.44 -4.59 10.35
C LYS A 33 8.83 -3.17 10.82
N PRO A 34 8.84 -2.15 9.94
CA PRO A 34 8.62 -2.21 8.49
C PRO A 34 9.88 -2.63 7.71
N LYS A 35 9.67 -3.35 6.61
CA LYS A 35 10.75 -3.72 5.67
C LYS A 35 11.05 -2.53 4.75
N VAL A 36 11.92 -1.63 5.20
CA VAL A 36 12.19 -0.34 4.52
C VAL A 36 12.57 -0.54 3.06
N LEU A 37 13.54 -1.39 2.76
CA LEU A 37 14.00 -1.63 1.39
C LEU A 37 12.88 -2.14 0.47
N PHE A 38 12.08 -3.09 0.95
CA PHE A 38 10.96 -3.64 0.18
C PHE A 38 9.91 -2.56 -0.12
N ASN A 39 9.55 -1.76 0.89
CA ASN A 39 8.57 -0.69 0.72
C ASN A 39 9.06 0.39 -0.25
N THR A 40 10.35 0.74 -0.20
CA THR A 40 10.96 1.73 -1.12
C THR A 40 10.96 1.22 -2.56
N VAL A 41 11.33 -0.04 -2.79
CA VAL A 41 11.29 -0.63 -4.13
C VAL A 41 9.86 -0.71 -4.63
N ALA A 42 8.92 -1.15 -3.79
CA ALA A 42 7.51 -1.21 -4.14
C ALA A 42 6.93 0.17 -4.49
N SER A 43 7.25 1.20 -3.71
CA SER A 43 6.78 2.56 -3.97
C SER A 43 7.38 3.16 -5.23
N LEU A 44 8.66 2.86 -5.53
CA LEU A 44 9.30 3.29 -6.77
C LEU A 44 8.62 2.69 -7.99
N LEU A 45 8.34 1.37 -7.96
CA LEU A 45 7.66 0.68 -9.07
C LEU A 45 6.25 1.24 -9.28
N LEU A 46 5.49 1.42 -8.20
CA LEU A 46 4.16 2.04 -8.28
C LEU A 46 4.22 3.48 -8.80
N GLY A 47 5.20 4.26 -8.33
CA GLY A 47 5.42 5.62 -8.80
C GLY A 47 5.75 5.69 -10.28
N LEU A 48 6.55 4.76 -10.81
CA LEU A 48 6.86 4.66 -12.23
C LEU A 48 5.61 4.39 -13.06
N VAL A 49 4.80 3.39 -12.67
CA VAL A 49 3.53 3.09 -13.36
C VAL A 49 2.62 4.32 -13.40
N LEU A 50 2.49 5.01 -12.26
CA LEU A 50 1.71 6.24 -12.18
C LEU A 50 2.28 7.34 -13.06
N ALA A 51 3.60 7.58 -13.01
CA ALA A 51 4.27 8.60 -13.82
C ALA A 51 4.11 8.37 -15.33
N PHE A 52 4.16 7.12 -15.78
CA PHE A 52 3.90 6.78 -17.19
C PHE A 52 2.43 6.91 -17.56
N SER A 53 1.50 6.56 -16.66
CA SER A 53 0.06 6.63 -16.92
C SER A 53 -0.52 8.04 -16.86
N LEU A 54 0.09 8.93 -16.06
CA LEU A 54 -0.46 10.26 -15.76
C LEU A 54 -0.61 11.16 -17.00
N PRO A 55 0.36 11.24 -17.94
CA PRO A 55 0.19 12.01 -19.17
C PRO A 55 -0.99 11.55 -20.01
N PHE A 56 -1.22 10.23 -20.11
CA PHE A 56 -2.37 9.69 -20.83
C PHE A 56 -3.69 10.05 -20.13
N TYR A 57 -3.72 9.97 -18.80
CA TYR A 57 -4.88 10.38 -18.02
C TYR A 57 -5.21 11.87 -18.24
N LEU A 58 -4.19 12.73 -18.20
CA LEU A 58 -4.34 14.16 -18.48
C LEU A 58 -4.78 14.42 -19.92
N GLN A 59 -4.24 13.66 -20.88
CA GLN A 59 -4.62 13.76 -22.29
C GLN A 59 -6.10 13.43 -22.51
N VAL A 60 -6.66 12.47 -21.78
CA VAL A 60 -8.10 12.14 -21.87
C VAL A 60 -8.98 13.25 -21.30
N MET A 61 -8.51 13.95 -20.27
CA MET A 61 -9.23 15.10 -19.71
C MET A 61 -9.11 16.36 -20.56
N ASP A 62 -8.11 16.44 -21.43
CA ASP A 62 -7.90 17.58 -22.32
C ASP A 62 -8.78 17.48 -23.57
N SER A 63 -9.74 18.40 -23.71
CA SER A 63 -10.64 18.48 -24.88
C SER A 63 -10.02 19.18 -26.10
N ARG A 64 -8.73 19.54 -26.06
CA ARG A 64 -8.04 20.19 -27.17
C ARG A 64 -7.68 19.19 -28.27
N VAL A 65 -7.75 19.67 -29.51
CA VAL A 65 -7.39 18.93 -30.72
C VAL A 65 -5.87 18.92 -30.86
N HIS A 66 -5.26 17.74 -30.72
CA HIS A 66 -3.81 17.56 -30.85
C HIS A 66 -3.42 16.65 -32.01
N THR A 67 -4.36 15.85 -32.50
CA THR A 67 -4.16 14.89 -33.59
C THR A 67 -5.23 15.04 -34.67
N ASP A 68 -4.93 14.54 -35.88
CA ASP A 68 -5.88 14.54 -36.99
C ASP A 68 -7.18 13.79 -36.67
N MET A 69 -7.06 12.76 -35.82
CA MET A 69 -8.20 11.99 -35.33
C MET A 69 -9.08 12.80 -34.37
N ASP A 70 -8.51 13.74 -33.61
CA ASP A 70 -9.29 14.64 -32.76
C ASP A 70 -10.05 15.68 -33.59
N VAL A 71 -9.51 16.10 -34.74
CA VAL A 71 -10.22 16.96 -35.72
C VAL A 71 -11.45 16.22 -36.24
N PHE A 72 -11.29 14.97 -36.67
CA PHE A 72 -12.41 14.17 -37.16
C PHE A 72 -13.47 13.94 -36.06
N LYS A 73 -13.06 13.60 -34.83
CA LYS A 73 -14.00 13.41 -33.72
C LYS A 73 -14.77 14.67 -33.35
N SER A 74 -14.16 15.85 -33.48
CA SER A 74 -14.79 17.13 -33.11
C SER A 74 -15.62 17.75 -34.23
N THR A 75 -15.21 17.57 -35.49
CA THR A 75 -15.85 18.25 -36.65
C THR A 75 -16.65 17.31 -37.55
N GLY A 76 -16.44 15.99 -37.46
CA GLY A 76 -17.02 14.99 -38.36
C GLY A 76 -16.42 14.99 -39.77
N LEU A 77 -15.36 15.77 -40.01
CA LEU A 77 -14.75 15.96 -41.32
C LEU A 77 -13.35 15.37 -41.35
N HIS A 78 -12.98 14.75 -42.47
CA HIS A 78 -11.61 14.26 -42.69
C HIS A 78 -10.67 15.43 -43.01
N THR A 79 -9.51 15.45 -42.36
CA THR A 79 -8.48 16.45 -42.60
C THR A 79 -7.76 16.16 -43.92
N LEU A 80 -7.76 17.11 -44.86
CA LEU A 80 -7.07 16.98 -46.15
C LEU A 80 -5.56 17.25 -46.03
N SER A 81 -5.17 18.18 -45.16
CA SER A 81 -3.76 18.57 -44.91
C SER A 81 -3.68 19.36 -43.60
N VAL A 82 -2.53 19.27 -42.91
CA VAL A 82 -2.28 19.98 -41.64
C VAL A 82 -1.25 21.08 -41.88
N VAL A 83 -1.63 22.34 -41.64
CA VAL A 83 -0.70 23.48 -41.72
C VAL A 83 -0.17 23.78 -40.32
N ARG A 84 1.12 23.54 -40.09
CA ARG A 84 1.80 23.93 -38.85
C ARG A 84 2.17 25.41 -38.93
N LEU A 85 1.57 26.23 -38.08
CA LEU A 85 2.04 27.59 -37.82
C LEU A 85 3.17 27.49 -36.79
N TYR A 86 4.41 27.76 -37.22
CA TYR A 86 5.53 27.92 -36.29
C TYR A 86 5.36 29.22 -35.51
N LYS A 87 5.58 29.16 -34.20
CA LYS A 87 5.81 30.32 -33.34
C LYS A 87 7.12 30.12 -32.59
#